data_AF-A0A970LKN7-F1
#
_entry.id   AF-A0A970LKN7-F1
#
_cell.length_a   1.000
_cell.length_b   1.000
_cell.length_c   1.000
_cell.angle_alpha   90.00
_cell.angle_beta   90.00
_cell.angle_gamma   90.00
#
_symmetry.space_group_name_H-M   'P 1'
#
loop_
_entity.id
_entity.type
_entity.pdbx_description
1 polymer ?
#
loop_
_entity_poly.entity_id
_entity_poly.type
_entity_poly.pdbx_seq_one_letter_code
_entity_poly.pdbx_strand_id
1 'polypeptide(L)'
;MKVLLRINYAILAVVFLYIAFTQAFIMRRNKFYEIKGNEVLNSDSVDKYMFFYEAKGIHQNQPLFAFSNDKIKISFYEISTIDYQAKDNVITYLYPIITETDETFGLKKETYVLNFKRNMPGEKSVYPFEIVRYLNLDFFDVDTGFDEGLPMITGDEEVDLITKRIVGLEIFRENKEIEKDNGDHFIYLNVSFNFNDGSFPIRNELINLFNQKRLANEELKITEEDKHFLETNKQIIFQKFHDASEFNYILLWWLGGYAVLFVVATYLVFFFRPKRKYLGRKKPSEGLKKSIEAKKKTDSKTKNTLD
;
A
#
# COMPACT_ATOMS: atom_id res chain seq x y z
N MET A 1 6.37 10.84 40.19
CA MET A 1 5.18 10.10 39.73
C MET A 1 4.20 10.93 38.88
N LYS A 2 3.68 12.09 39.33
CA LYS A 2 2.66 12.83 38.54
C LYS A 2 3.15 13.39 37.20
N VAL A 3 4.40 13.85 37.12
CA VAL A 3 4.99 14.38 35.86
C VAL A 3 5.24 13.24 34.86
N LEU A 4 5.89 12.16 35.30
CA LEU A 4 6.07 10.94 34.50
C LEU A 4 4.75 10.37 33.95
N LEU A 5 3.68 10.34 34.76
CA LEU A 5 2.37 9.86 34.31
C LEU A 5 1.75 10.77 33.23
N ARG A 6 1.96 12.09 33.33
CA ARG A 6 1.50 13.05 32.32
C ARG A 6 2.31 12.95 31.02
N ILE A 7 3.62 12.74 31.13
CA ILE A 7 4.50 12.51 29.97
C ILE A 7 4.11 11.21 29.27
N ASN A 8 3.95 10.11 30.02
CA ASN A 8 3.51 8.83 29.45
C ASN A 8 2.12 8.94 28.82
N TYR A 9 1.20 9.69 29.43
CA TYR A 9 -0.12 9.95 28.85
C TYR A 9 -0.03 10.72 27.52
N ALA A 10 0.80 11.76 27.45
CA ALA A 10 1.00 12.52 26.22
C ALA A 10 1.58 11.65 25.10
N ILE A 11 2.58 10.82 25.41
CA ILE A 11 3.16 9.86 24.45
C ILE A 11 2.08 8.87 23.97
N LEU A 12 1.32 8.28 24.90
CA LEU A 12 0.21 7.38 24.56
C LEU A 12 -0.82 8.06 23.66
N ALA A 13 -1.23 9.29 23.96
CA ALA A 13 -2.19 10.03 23.14
C ALA A 13 -1.69 10.22 21.70
N VAL A 14 -0.41 10.57 21.52
CA VAL A 14 0.20 10.70 20.19
C VAL A 14 0.25 9.36 19.47
N VAL A 15 0.63 8.27 20.15
CA VAL A 15 0.64 6.92 19.57
C VAL A 15 -0.77 6.49 19.15
N PHE A 16 -1.78 6.72 19.99
CA PHE A 16 -3.16 6.40 19.66
C PHE A 16 -3.71 7.26 18.52
N LEU A 17 -3.32 8.55 18.44
CA LEU A 17 -3.68 9.40 17.32
C LEU A 17 -3.06 8.88 16.02
N TYR A 18 -1.78 8.52 16.05
CA TYR A 18 -1.10 7.92 14.91
C TYR A 18 -1.79 6.63 14.46
N ILE A 19 -2.13 5.73 15.39
CA ILE A 19 -2.85 4.50 15.08
C ILE A 19 -4.22 4.81 14.46
N ALA A 20 -5.01 5.70 15.07
CA ALA A 20 -6.33 6.07 14.57
C ALA A 20 -6.26 6.67 13.17
N PHE A 21 -5.27 7.53 12.92
CA PHE A 21 -5.02 8.12 11.61
C PHE A 21 -4.64 7.05 10.58
N THR A 22 -3.66 6.19 10.88
CA THR A 22 -3.24 5.11 9.97
C THR A 22 -4.38 4.13 9.66
N GLN A 23 -5.14 3.72 10.68
CA GLN A 23 -6.30 2.84 10.49
C GLN A 23 -7.40 3.50 9.66
N ALA A 24 -7.66 4.79 9.87
CA ALA A 24 -8.61 5.56 9.07
C ALA A 24 -8.24 5.57 7.59
N PHE A 25 -6.96 5.82 7.27
CA PHE A 25 -6.47 5.83 5.89
C PHE A 25 -6.55 4.45 5.24
N ILE A 26 -6.14 3.39 5.95
CA ILE A 26 -6.24 2.01 5.46
C ILE A 26 -7.70 1.65 5.19
N MET A 27 -8.61 1.91 6.14
CA MET A 27 -10.03 1.59 5.97
C MET A 27 -10.67 2.41 4.85
N ARG A 28 -10.35 3.70 4.74
CA ARG A 28 -10.81 4.57 3.65
C ARG A 28 -10.37 4.01 2.30
N ARG A 29 -9.08 3.71 2.16
CA ARG A 29 -8.51 3.12 0.93
C ARG A 29 -9.19 1.81 0.58
N ASN A 30 -9.26 0.88 1.54
CA ASN A 30 -9.86 -0.43 1.33
C ASN A 30 -11.34 -0.31 0.93
N LYS A 31 -12.08 0.61 1.56
CA LYS A 31 -13.50 0.82 1.23
C LYS A 31 -13.70 1.43 -0.15
N PHE A 32 -12.85 2.39 -0.52
CA PHE A 32 -12.85 2.99 -1.85
C PHE A 32 -12.65 1.92 -2.92
N TYR A 33 -11.59 1.13 -2.83
CA TYR A 33 -11.30 0.09 -3.82
C TYR A 33 -12.31 -1.08 -3.77
N GLU A 34 -12.84 -1.43 -2.60
CA GLU A 34 -13.90 -2.45 -2.49
C GLU A 34 -15.16 -2.04 -3.28
N ILE A 35 -15.55 -0.76 -3.25
CA ILE A 35 -16.75 -0.30 -3.96
C ILE A 35 -16.39 0.05 -5.42
N LYS A 36 -15.50 1.02 -5.62
CA LYS A 36 -15.16 1.54 -6.96
C LYS A 36 -14.37 0.54 -7.80
N GLY A 37 -13.49 -0.24 -7.20
CA GLY A 37 -12.77 -1.29 -7.91
C GLY A 37 -13.72 -2.38 -8.44
N ASN A 38 -14.71 -2.80 -7.65
CA ASN A 38 -15.73 -3.74 -8.12
C ASN A 38 -16.64 -3.14 -9.20
N GLU A 39 -17.05 -1.88 -9.08
CA GLU A 39 -17.84 -1.19 -10.12
C GLU A 39 -17.09 -1.19 -11.45
N VAL A 40 -15.79 -0.88 -11.43
CA VAL A 40 -14.96 -0.82 -12.64
C VAL A 40 -14.68 -2.21 -13.21
N LEU A 41 -14.34 -3.21 -12.41
CA LEU A 41 -14.05 -4.57 -12.88
C LEU A 41 -15.25 -5.21 -13.60
N ASN A 42 -16.46 -4.95 -13.09
CA ASN A 42 -17.71 -5.42 -13.66
C ASN A 42 -18.21 -4.59 -14.85
N SER A 43 -17.51 -3.52 -15.22
CA SER A 43 -17.83 -2.74 -16.41
C SER A 43 -17.28 -3.42 -17.67
N ASP A 44 -17.97 -3.20 -18.79
CA ASP A 44 -17.50 -3.59 -20.13
C ASP A 44 -16.51 -2.58 -20.73
N SER A 45 -15.99 -1.66 -19.90
CA SER A 45 -15.04 -0.65 -20.36
C SER A 45 -13.71 -1.28 -20.76
N VAL A 46 -13.18 -0.85 -21.90
CA VAL A 46 -11.82 -1.18 -22.35
C VAL A 46 -10.77 -0.68 -21.36
N ASP A 47 -11.07 0.42 -20.66
CA ASP A 47 -10.16 1.10 -19.74
C ASP A 47 -10.29 0.59 -18.29
N LYS A 48 -11.05 -0.48 -18.05
CA LYS A 48 -11.33 -0.94 -16.68
C LYS A 48 -10.09 -1.27 -15.85
N TYR A 49 -9.03 -1.74 -16.50
CA TYR A 49 -7.78 -2.04 -15.79
C TYR A 49 -6.96 -0.80 -15.46
N MET A 50 -7.14 0.31 -16.19
CA MET A 50 -6.45 1.59 -15.96
C MET A 50 -6.64 2.06 -14.51
N PHE A 51 -7.83 1.86 -13.95
CA PHE A 51 -8.14 2.18 -12.56
C PHE A 51 -7.13 1.61 -11.54
N PHE A 52 -6.49 0.48 -11.82
CA PHE A 52 -5.58 -0.17 -10.88
C PHE A 52 -4.13 0.31 -10.98
N TYR A 53 -3.72 0.84 -12.13
CA TYR A 53 -2.34 1.26 -12.38
C TYR A 53 -2.16 2.73 -12.76
N GLU A 54 -3.24 3.51 -12.93
CA GLU A 54 -3.14 4.93 -13.34
C GLU A 54 -2.36 5.81 -12.35
N ALA A 55 -2.34 5.42 -11.07
CA ALA A 55 -1.60 6.12 -10.04
C ALA A 55 -0.12 5.70 -9.95
N LYS A 56 0.34 4.76 -10.78
CA LYS A 56 1.70 4.20 -10.70
C LYS A 56 2.72 4.93 -11.59
N GLY A 57 2.27 5.63 -12.62
CA GLY A 57 3.16 6.38 -13.51
C GLY A 57 2.48 6.79 -14.82
N ILE A 58 3.31 7.16 -15.80
CA ILE A 58 2.91 7.49 -17.16
C ILE A 58 2.65 6.18 -17.90
N HIS A 59 1.48 6.04 -18.53
CA HIS A 59 0.99 4.78 -19.08
C HIS A 59 0.13 5.00 -20.34
N GLN A 60 -0.42 3.93 -20.89
CA GLN A 60 -1.36 3.94 -22.01
C GLN A 60 -2.54 3.01 -21.72
N ASN A 61 -3.63 3.16 -22.47
CA ASN A 61 -4.84 2.34 -22.27
C ASN A 61 -4.69 0.89 -22.75
N GLN A 62 -3.77 0.63 -23.68
CA GLN A 62 -3.62 -0.70 -24.27
C GLN A 62 -2.42 -1.45 -23.68
N PRO A 63 -2.56 -2.76 -23.41
CA PRO A 63 -1.40 -3.56 -23.01
C PRO A 63 -0.40 -3.63 -24.17
N LEU A 64 0.89 -3.69 -23.84
CA LEU A 64 1.95 -3.95 -24.81
C LEU A 64 1.78 -5.31 -25.49
N PHE A 65 1.36 -6.30 -24.69
CA PHE A 65 1.08 -7.65 -25.14
C PHE A 65 0.18 -8.34 -24.12
N ALA A 66 -0.61 -9.30 -24.62
CA ALA A 66 -1.46 -10.12 -23.80
C ALA A 66 -1.32 -11.57 -24.22
N PHE A 67 -1.30 -12.45 -23.23
CA PHE A 67 -1.27 -13.90 -23.41
C PHE A 67 -2.47 -14.49 -22.71
N SER A 68 -3.17 -15.40 -23.38
CA SER A 68 -4.33 -16.08 -22.80
C SER A 68 -4.30 -17.56 -23.11
N ASN A 69 -4.88 -18.35 -22.20
CA ASN A 69 -5.34 -19.70 -22.45
C ASN A 69 -6.80 -19.82 -21.95
N ASP A 70 -7.30 -21.04 -21.85
CA ASP A 70 -8.69 -21.30 -21.44
C ASP A 70 -9.00 -20.88 -19.99
N LYS A 71 -7.97 -20.65 -19.15
CA LYS A 71 -8.10 -20.39 -17.70
C LYS A 71 -7.76 -18.96 -17.29
N ILE A 72 -6.79 -18.35 -17.95
CA ILE A 72 -6.25 -17.05 -17.58
C ILE A 72 -5.90 -16.20 -18.79
N LYS A 73 -5.89 -14.88 -18.57
CA LYS A 73 -5.31 -13.88 -19.45
C LYS A 73 -4.36 -12.99 -18.66
N ILE A 74 -3.11 -12.94 -19.09
CA ILE A 74 -2.07 -12.04 -18.58
C ILE A 74 -1.89 -10.90 -19.58
N SER A 75 -2.09 -9.67 -19.14
CA SER A 75 -1.90 -8.46 -19.95
C SER A 75 -0.78 -7.64 -19.34
N PHE A 76 0.24 -7.30 -20.12
CA PHE A 76 1.38 -6.52 -19.65
C PHE A 76 1.25 -5.07 -20.10
N TYR A 77 1.30 -4.15 -19.14
CA TYR A 77 1.25 -2.72 -19.38
C TYR A 77 2.63 -2.08 -19.20
N GLU A 78 2.88 -1.03 -19.97
CA GLU A 78 4.04 -0.17 -19.78
C GLU A 78 3.71 0.90 -18.75
N ILE A 79 4.59 1.07 -17.76
CA ILE A 79 4.53 2.19 -16.83
C ILE A 79 5.90 2.85 -16.83
N SER A 80 5.94 4.12 -17.23
CA SER A 80 7.15 4.92 -17.22
C SER A 80 7.08 6.01 -16.14
N THR A 81 8.20 6.27 -15.49
CA THR A 81 8.36 7.37 -14.53
C THR A 81 9.55 8.21 -14.93
N ILE A 82 9.47 9.51 -14.67
CA ILE A 82 10.57 10.43 -14.92
C ILE A 82 11.52 10.35 -13.73
N ASP A 83 12.77 10.02 -13.99
CA ASP A 83 13.84 10.12 -13.01
C ASP A 83 14.99 10.90 -13.62
N TYR A 84 15.16 12.15 -13.17
CA TYR A 84 16.20 13.04 -13.70
C TYR A 84 17.63 12.57 -13.39
N GLN A 85 17.81 11.59 -12.50
CA GLN A 85 19.10 10.99 -12.20
C GLN A 85 19.42 9.77 -13.09
N ALA A 86 18.39 9.17 -13.71
CA ALA A 86 18.58 8.05 -14.63
C ALA A 86 19.26 8.49 -15.94
N LYS A 87 20.00 7.57 -16.56
CA LYS A 87 20.77 7.79 -17.81
C LYS A 87 19.95 8.47 -18.92
N ASP A 88 18.73 8.00 -19.11
CA ASP A 88 17.82 8.48 -20.16
C ASP A 88 16.70 9.38 -19.61
N ASN A 89 16.80 9.80 -18.35
CA ASN A 89 15.78 10.56 -17.61
C ASN A 89 14.42 9.85 -17.44
N VAL A 90 14.33 8.57 -17.83
CA VAL A 90 13.11 7.76 -17.84
C VAL A 90 13.43 6.37 -17.29
N ILE A 91 12.61 5.90 -16.36
CA ILE A 91 12.60 4.52 -15.90
C ILE A 91 11.29 3.90 -16.37
N THR A 92 11.33 2.68 -16.90
CA THR A 92 10.14 1.97 -17.36
C THR A 92 10.04 0.62 -16.69
N TYR A 93 8.80 0.21 -16.41
CA TYR A 93 8.45 -1.01 -15.74
C TYR A 93 7.38 -1.75 -16.54
N LEU A 94 7.42 -3.07 -16.51
CA LEU A 94 6.27 -3.87 -16.94
C LEU A 94 5.33 -4.12 -15.77
N TYR A 95 4.07 -3.78 -15.93
CA TYR A 95 3.01 -4.06 -14.97
C TYR A 95 2.08 -5.16 -15.50
N PRO A 96 2.26 -6.41 -15.06
CA PRO A 96 1.38 -7.51 -15.44
C PRO A 96 0.07 -7.45 -14.67
N ILE A 97 -1.02 -7.63 -15.41
CA ILE A 97 -2.38 -7.77 -14.90
C ILE A 97 -2.86 -9.16 -15.24
N ILE A 98 -3.32 -9.89 -14.24
CA ILE A 98 -3.79 -11.26 -14.41
C ILE A 98 -5.28 -11.30 -14.17
N THR A 99 -5.99 -11.74 -15.19
CA THR A 99 -7.43 -11.92 -15.18
C THR A 99 -7.74 -13.38 -15.43
N GLU A 100 -8.82 -13.81 -14.81
CA GLU A 100 -9.11 -15.22 -14.66
C GLU A 100 -10.50 -15.51 -15.23
N THR A 101 -10.64 -16.64 -15.92
CA THR A 101 -11.92 -17.09 -16.49
C THR A 101 -12.59 -18.20 -15.66
N ASP A 102 -11.83 -18.92 -14.83
CA ASP A 102 -12.29 -20.04 -13.97
C ASP A 102 -11.77 -19.89 -12.53
N GLU A 103 -12.12 -20.75 -11.56
CA GLU A 103 -11.53 -20.74 -10.20
C GLU A 103 -10.12 -21.40 -10.15
N THR A 104 -9.18 -20.88 -10.93
CA THR A 104 -7.78 -21.35 -11.04
C THR A 104 -6.91 -20.89 -9.86
N PHE A 105 -7.06 -19.67 -9.33
CA PHE A 105 -6.35 -19.17 -8.17
C PHE A 105 -7.14 -19.48 -6.90
N GLY A 106 -6.55 -20.30 -6.03
CA GLY A 106 -7.13 -20.73 -4.76
C GLY A 106 -7.41 -19.59 -3.77
N LEU A 107 -8.29 -19.88 -2.81
CA LEU A 107 -8.83 -18.97 -1.78
C LEU A 107 -7.78 -18.05 -1.11
N LYS A 108 -8.08 -16.73 -1.10
CA LYS A 108 -7.69 -15.59 -0.22
C LYS A 108 -6.30 -15.50 0.48
N LYS A 109 -5.43 -16.50 0.49
CA LYS A 109 -4.18 -16.55 1.27
C LYS A 109 -3.02 -17.27 0.57
N GLU A 110 -3.15 -17.58 -0.71
CA GLU A 110 -2.07 -18.25 -1.45
C GLU A 110 -1.32 -17.22 -2.28
N THR A 111 0.01 -17.23 -2.14
CA THR A 111 0.90 -16.46 -2.99
C THR A 111 1.27 -17.27 -4.23
N TYR A 112 1.11 -16.65 -5.38
CA TYR A 112 1.51 -17.21 -6.67
C TYR A 112 2.72 -16.44 -7.20
N VAL A 113 3.51 -17.08 -8.05
CA VAL A 113 4.71 -16.49 -8.63
C VAL A 113 4.63 -16.57 -10.15
N LEU A 114 4.71 -15.43 -10.84
CA LEU A 114 4.89 -15.35 -12.30
C LEU A 114 6.39 -15.37 -12.62
N ASN A 115 6.79 -16.13 -13.63
CA ASN A 115 8.18 -16.30 -14.01
C ASN A 115 8.40 -16.20 -15.53
N PHE A 116 9.41 -15.43 -15.95
CA PHE A 116 9.91 -15.40 -17.32
C PHE A 116 10.99 -16.48 -17.55
N LYS A 117 10.69 -17.45 -18.40
CA LYS A 117 11.60 -18.55 -18.74
C LYS A 117 12.50 -18.22 -19.93
N ARG A 118 13.78 -18.58 -19.84
CA ARG A 118 14.76 -18.51 -20.94
C ARG A 118 14.97 -19.87 -21.61
N ASN A 119 15.38 -19.83 -22.88
CA ASN A 119 15.78 -21.01 -23.65
C ASN A 119 17.28 -21.27 -23.51
N MET A 120 17.76 -21.44 -22.27
CA MET A 120 19.15 -21.83 -22.01
C MET A 120 19.18 -22.98 -20.99
N PRO A 121 19.90 -24.07 -21.25
CA PRO A 121 20.02 -25.18 -20.30
C PRO A 121 20.69 -24.71 -19.00
N GLY A 122 19.99 -24.84 -17.87
CA GLY A 122 20.56 -24.64 -16.53
C GLY A 122 20.44 -23.24 -15.92
N GLU A 123 19.87 -22.25 -16.61
CA GLU A 123 19.62 -20.93 -15.99
C GLU A 123 18.34 -20.95 -15.13
N LYS A 124 18.46 -20.38 -13.93
CA LYS A 124 17.34 -20.09 -13.04
C LYS A 124 16.54 -18.89 -13.56
N SER A 125 15.28 -18.83 -13.16
CA SER A 125 14.30 -17.75 -13.37
C SER A 125 14.90 -16.36 -13.43
N VAL A 126 14.47 -15.56 -14.41
CA VAL A 126 15.04 -14.22 -14.61
C VAL A 126 14.38 -13.18 -13.69
N TYR A 127 13.06 -13.26 -13.51
CA TYR A 127 12.33 -12.39 -12.58
C TYR A 127 11.10 -13.14 -12.05
N PRO A 128 11.14 -13.63 -10.80
CA PRO A 128 9.92 -14.07 -10.12
C PRO A 128 9.13 -12.84 -9.66
N PHE A 129 7.81 -12.89 -9.81
CA PHE A 129 6.89 -11.87 -9.30
C PHE A 129 5.86 -12.50 -8.40
N GLU A 130 5.66 -11.95 -7.21
CA GLU A 130 4.52 -12.32 -6.39
C GLU A 130 3.23 -11.78 -7.02
N ILE A 131 2.30 -12.68 -7.31
CA ILE A 131 0.94 -12.37 -7.72
C ILE A 131 0.10 -12.37 -6.45
N VAL A 132 -0.45 -11.22 -6.11
CA VAL A 132 -1.39 -11.07 -5.00
C VAL A 132 -2.76 -10.76 -5.52
N ARG A 133 -3.76 -11.12 -4.72
CA ARG A 133 -5.10 -10.61 -4.91
C ARG A 133 -5.11 -9.13 -4.52
N TYR A 134 -5.54 -8.26 -5.43
CA TYR A 134 -5.62 -6.83 -5.14
C TYR A 134 -6.72 -6.58 -4.11
N LEU A 135 -6.29 -6.34 -2.87
CA LEU A 135 -7.19 -6.14 -1.74
C LEU A 135 -8.18 -7.31 -1.64
N ASN A 136 -9.49 -7.05 -1.72
CA ASN A 136 -10.55 -8.05 -1.65
C ASN A 136 -11.26 -8.29 -3.01
N LEU A 137 -10.66 -7.86 -4.12
CA LEU A 137 -11.28 -7.93 -5.45
C LEU A 137 -10.92 -9.24 -6.17
N ASP A 138 -11.77 -9.76 -7.05
CA ASP A 138 -11.43 -10.87 -7.97
C ASP A 138 -10.52 -10.37 -9.11
N PHE A 139 -9.39 -9.78 -8.72
CA PHE A 139 -8.40 -9.15 -9.57
C PHE A 139 -7.04 -9.43 -8.97
N PHE A 140 -6.12 -9.91 -9.80
CA PHE A 140 -4.77 -10.23 -9.39
C PHE A 140 -3.80 -9.28 -10.07
N ASP A 141 -3.01 -8.60 -9.25
CA ASP A 141 -1.87 -7.84 -9.72
C ASP A 141 -0.59 -8.42 -9.15
N VAL A 142 0.52 -7.98 -9.74
CA VAL A 142 1.82 -8.28 -9.18
C VAL A 142 2.16 -7.23 -8.13
N ASP A 143 2.23 -7.66 -6.88
CA ASP A 143 2.84 -6.89 -5.80
C ASP A 143 4.26 -7.40 -5.64
N THR A 144 5.23 -6.51 -5.76
CA THR A 144 6.64 -6.88 -5.65
C THR A 144 7.08 -7.01 -4.20
N GLY A 145 6.20 -6.79 -3.22
CA GLY A 145 6.50 -6.89 -1.78
C GLY A 145 7.51 -5.85 -1.27
N PHE A 146 8.11 -5.09 -2.18
CA PHE A 146 9.18 -4.13 -2.00
C PHE A 146 8.99 -3.01 -3.03
N ASP A 147 9.21 -1.77 -2.61
CA ASP A 147 9.16 -0.53 -3.41
C ASP A 147 10.10 -0.52 -4.65
N GLU A 148 10.75 -1.63 -4.97
CA GLU A 148 11.69 -1.81 -6.08
C GLU A 148 11.48 -3.24 -6.63
N GLY A 149 10.96 -3.46 -7.84
CA GLY A 149 10.90 -4.83 -8.34
C GLY A 149 10.03 -5.18 -9.56
N LEU A 150 9.29 -4.26 -10.16
CA LEU A 150 8.81 -4.54 -11.51
C LEU A 150 10.03 -4.60 -12.42
N PRO A 151 10.07 -5.47 -13.44
CA PRO A 151 11.29 -5.63 -14.21
C PRO A 151 11.55 -4.32 -14.92
N MET A 152 12.66 -3.70 -14.52
CA MET A 152 13.06 -2.38 -14.94
C MET A 152 13.69 -2.47 -16.32
N ILE A 153 13.20 -1.61 -17.21
CA ILE A 153 13.79 -1.34 -18.51
C ILE A 153 14.51 0.00 -18.37
N THR A 154 15.71 -0.08 -17.81
CA THR A 154 16.56 1.07 -17.48
C THR A 154 17.64 1.33 -18.52
N GLY A 155 17.79 0.45 -19.52
CA GLY A 155 18.92 0.50 -20.45
C GLY A 155 20.25 0.04 -19.82
N ASP A 156 20.20 -0.73 -18.72
CA ASP A 156 21.35 -1.39 -18.08
C ASP A 156 21.37 -2.88 -18.43
N GLU A 157 22.38 -3.33 -19.19
CA GLU A 157 22.41 -4.63 -19.87
C GLU A 157 22.28 -5.85 -18.93
N GLU A 158 22.66 -5.72 -17.66
CA GLU A 158 22.60 -6.83 -16.69
C GLU A 158 21.16 -7.10 -16.18
N VAL A 159 20.36 -6.05 -16.04
CA VAL A 159 19.02 -6.09 -15.41
C VAL A 159 17.90 -5.85 -16.44
N ASP A 160 18.21 -5.39 -17.65
CA ASP A 160 17.19 -5.10 -18.65
C ASP A 160 16.58 -6.39 -19.24
N LEU A 161 15.27 -6.41 -19.39
CA LEU A 161 14.54 -7.48 -20.09
C LEU A 161 14.79 -7.45 -21.61
N ILE A 162 15.18 -6.30 -22.18
CA ILE A 162 15.44 -6.11 -23.61
C ILE A 162 16.52 -7.07 -24.13
N THR A 163 17.52 -7.39 -23.32
CA THR A 163 18.64 -8.26 -23.74
C THR A 163 18.30 -9.75 -23.66
N LYS A 164 17.10 -10.11 -23.18
CA LYS A 164 16.76 -11.47 -22.73
C LYS A 164 15.73 -12.11 -23.66
N ARG A 165 16.09 -13.24 -24.29
CA ARG A 165 15.15 -14.06 -25.08
C ARG A 165 14.23 -14.86 -24.15
N ILE A 166 12.95 -14.52 -24.15
CA ILE A 166 11.92 -15.20 -23.36
C ILE A 166 11.22 -16.25 -24.22
N VAL A 167 11.03 -17.44 -23.65
CA VAL A 167 10.39 -18.58 -24.33
C VAL A 167 9.24 -19.19 -23.55
N GLY A 168 8.90 -18.63 -22.39
CA GLY A 168 7.73 -19.06 -21.65
C GLY A 168 7.41 -18.15 -20.49
N LEU A 169 6.14 -18.20 -20.08
CA LEU A 169 5.65 -17.66 -18.82
C LEU A 169 5.14 -18.83 -17.98
N GLU A 170 5.57 -18.88 -16.72
CA GLU A 170 5.16 -19.92 -15.78
C GLU A 170 4.53 -19.27 -14.56
N ILE A 171 3.38 -19.79 -14.11
CA ILE A 171 2.80 -19.42 -12.82
C ILE A 171 2.83 -20.64 -11.89
N PHE A 172 3.42 -20.46 -10.71
CA PHE A 172 3.50 -21.49 -9.67
C PHE A 172 3.09 -20.94 -8.31
N ARG A 173 2.91 -21.81 -7.32
CA ARG A 173 2.55 -21.43 -5.94
C ARG A 173 3.83 -21.32 -5.09
N GLU A 174 3.99 -20.24 -4.33
CA GLU A 174 5.24 -19.89 -3.62
C GLU A 174 5.71 -20.94 -2.61
N ASN A 175 4.78 -21.67 -1.97
CA ASN A 175 5.08 -22.63 -0.89
C ASN A 175 5.74 -23.96 -1.33
N LYS A 176 6.22 -24.09 -2.57
CA LYS A 176 6.97 -25.28 -2.99
C LYS A 176 8.30 -24.87 -3.60
N GLU A 177 9.38 -25.23 -2.89
CA GLU A 177 10.74 -25.17 -3.42
C GLU A 177 10.78 -25.74 -4.84
N ILE A 178 11.51 -25.06 -5.72
CA ILE A 178 11.73 -25.38 -7.14
C ILE A 178 12.46 -26.74 -7.32
N GLU A 179 12.60 -27.53 -6.25
CA GLU A 179 13.25 -28.83 -6.26
C GLU A 179 12.29 -29.93 -6.72
N LYS A 180 12.44 -30.28 -7.99
CA LYS A 180 12.24 -31.65 -8.50
C LYS A 180 10.93 -32.31 -8.10
N ASP A 181 9.81 -31.82 -8.62
CA ASP A 181 8.73 -32.74 -8.95
C ASP A 181 7.87 -32.18 -10.09
N ASN A 182 7.55 -33.04 -11.04
CA ASN A 182 6.69 -32.80 -12.22
C ASN A 182 5.21 -32.56 -11.83
N GLY A 183 4.95 -31.87 -10.71
CA GLY A 183 3.67 -31.96 -9.99
C GLY A 183 2.77 -30.74 -10.04
N ASP A 184 3.28 -29.52 -9.79
CA ASP A 184 2.40 -28.37 -9.52
C ASP A 184 2.74 -27.12 -10.34
N HIS A 185 3.06 -27.29 -11.62
CA HIS A 185 2.88 -26.19 -12.57
C HIS A 185 1.39 -25.91 -12.68
N PHE A 186 0.93 -24.80 -12.10
CA PHE A 186 -0.49 -24.48 -12.16
C PHE A 186 -0.88 -24.09 -13.59
N ILE A 187 -0.03 -23.29 -14.25
CA ILE A 187 -0.27 -22.84 -15.62
C ILE A 187 1.07 -22.56 -16.33
N TYR A 188 1.27 -23.20 -17.49
CA TYR A 188 2.36 -22.89 -18.43
C TYR A 188 1.78 -22.21 -19.67
N LEU A 189 2.30 -21.03 -20.00
CA LEU A 189 2.02 -20.35 -21.25
C LEU A 189 3.27 -20.41 -22.13
N ASN A 190 3.20 -21.23 -23.19
CA ASN A 190 4.27 -21.29 -24.18
C ASN A 190 4.22 -20.05 -25.06
N VAL A 191 5.05 -19.06 -24.73
CA VAL A 191 5.08 -17.77 -25.42
C VAL A 191 6.52 -17.47 -25.81
N SER A 192 6.76 -17.32 -27.11
CA SER A 192 8.06 -16.85 -27.59
C SER A 192 7.91 -15.40 -28.01
N PHE A 193 8.58 -14.51 -27.28
CA PHE A 193 8.67 -13.10 -27.62
C PHE A 193 10.03 -12.56 -27.19
N ASN A 194 10.51 -11.55 -27.91
CA ASN A 194 11.71 -10.82 -27.58
C ASN A 194 11.33 -9.36 -27.36
N PHE A 195 11.71 -8.82 -26.22
CA PHE A 195 11.69 -7.38 -26.02
C PHE A 195 12.77 -6.75 -26.90
N ASN A 196 12.44 -5.63 -27.53
CA ASN A 196 13.39 -4.78 -28.22
C ASN A 196 13.13 -3.32 -27.81
N ASP A 197 14.04 -2.42 -28.16
CA ASP A 197 13.89 -0.99 -27.84
C ASP A 197 12.55 -0.43 -28.35
N GLY A 198 12.05 -0.91 -29.49
CA GLY A 198 10.75 -0.52 -30.06
C GLY A 198 9.52 -1.05 -29.33
N SER A 199 9.68 -1.92 -28.33
CA SER A 199 8.57 -2.56 -27.61
C SER A 199 7.96 -1.67 -26.52
N PHE A 200 8.55 -0.49 -26.29
CA PHE A 200 8.22 0.42 -25.18
C PHE A 200 7.88 1.82 -25.72
N PRO A 201 6.69 1.99 -26.33
CA PRO A 201 6.29 3.23 -26.96
C PRO A 201 6.34 4.44 -26.01
N ILE A 202 5.92 4.30 -24.75
CA ILE A 202 5.88 5.43 -23.81
C ILE A 202 7.29 5.88 -23.46
N ARG A 203 8.14 4.92 -23.09
CA ARG A 203 9.56 5.14 -22.84
C ARG A 203 10.21 5.87 -24.01
N ASN A 204 9.98 5.38 -25.22
CA ASN A 204 10.60 5.93 -26.42
C ASN A 204 10.16 7.36 -26.70
N GLU A 205 8.87 7.66 -26.56
CA GLU A 205 8.36 9.03 -26.73
C GLU A 205 8.91 9.98 -25.68
N LEU A 206 9.01 9.55 -24.41
CA LEU A 206 9.61 10.35 -23.34
C LEU A 206 11.11 10.59 -23.55
N ILE A 207 11.87 9.56 -23.95
CA ILE A 207 13.30 9.68 -24.27
C ILE A 207 13.50 10.61 -25.47
N ASN A 208 12.66 10.48 -26.50
CA ASN A 208 12.70 11.36 -27.67
C ASN A 208 12.45 12.82 -27.28
N LEU A 209 11.47 13.08 -26.41
CA LEU A 209 11.20 14.42 -25.88
C LEU A 209 12.42 14.99 -25.15
N PHE A 210 13.01 14.24 -24.21
CA PHE A 210 14.18 14.70 -23.46
C PHE A 210 15.39 14.92 -24.35
N ASN A 211 15.59 14.09 -25.38
CA ASN A 211 16.64 14.28 -26.37
C ASN A 211 16.43 15.56 -27.20
N GLN A 212 15.19 15.85 -27.63
CA GLN A 212 14.87 17.10 -28.34
C GLN A 212 15.16 18.33 -27.47
N LYS A 213 14.72 18.32 -26.20
CA LYS A 213 14.99 19.39 -25.25
C LYS A 213 16.49 19.58 -25.00
N ARG A 214 17.25 18.48 -24.89
CA ARG A 214 18.71 18.51 -24.74
C ARG A 214 19.38 19.16 -25.95
N LEU A 215 18.95 18.85 -27.18
CA LEU A 215 19.47 19.45 -28.40
C LEU A 215 19.12 20.95 -28.52
N ALA A 216 17.96 21.35 -27.99
CA ALA A 216 17.50 22.74 -27.94
C ALA A 216 18.11 23.56 -26.78
N ASN A 217 18.91 22.95 -25.89
CA ASN A 217 19.36 23.55 -24.62
C ASN A 217 18.21 24.05 -23.73
N GLU A 218 17.08 23.35 -23.74
CA GLU A 218 15.94 23.62 -22.87
C GLU A 218 16.10 22.93 -21.51
N GLU A 219 15.31 23.35 -20.52
CA GLU A 219 15.23 22.65 -19.24
C GLU A 219 14.65 21.24 -19.45
N LEU A 220 15.32 20.23 -18.91
CA LEU A 220 14.90 18.82 -18.99
C LEU A 220 13.75 18.56 -18.00
N LYS A 221 12.60 19.17 -18.23
CA LYS A 221 11.35 18.97 -17.49
C LYS A 221 10.19 18.87 -18.46
N ILE A 222 9.17 18.10 -18.08
CA ILE A 222 7.90 18.06 -18.81
C ILE A 222 7.11 19.31 -18.44
N THR A 223 6.83 20.14 -19.45
CA THR A 223 5.96 21.30 -19.35
C THR A 223 4.50 20.90 -19.62
N GLU A 224 3.55 21.80 -19.32
CA GLU A 224 2.13 21.56 -19.66
C GLU A 224 1.90 21.44 -21.17
N GLU A 225 2.71 22.12 -21.99
CA GLU A 225 2.63 22.00 -23.46
C GLU A 225 3.10 20.63 -23.92
N ASP A 226 4.21 20.12 -23.37
CA ASP A 226 4.70 18.76 -23.63
C ASP A 226 3.65 17.72 -23.22
N LYS A 227 3.05 17.91 -22.04
CA LYS A 227 2.00 17.03 -21.51
C LYS A 227 0.80 16.99 -22.45
N HIS A 228 0.28 18.15 -22.85
CA HIS A 228 -0.86 18.24 -23.77
C HIS A 228 -0.56 17.57 -25.12
N PHE A 229 0.65 17.76 -25.65
CA PHE A 229 1.09 17.10 -26.88
C PHE A 229 1.14 15.58 -26.73
N LEU A 230 1.75 15.06 -25.65
CA LEU A 230 1.85 13.62 -25.41
C LEU A 230 0.46 12.98 -25.20
N GLU A 231 -0.43 13.64 -24.47
CA GLU A 231 -1.80 13.17 -24.25
C GLU A 231 -2.60 13.14 -25.56
N THR A 232 -2.57 14.23 -26.33
CA THR A 232 -3.42 14.39 -27.53
C THR A 232 -2.89 13.61 -28.73
N ASN A 233 -1.57 13.66 -28.97
CA ASN A 233 -0.97 13.14 -30.20
C ASN A 233 -0.41 11.72 -30.03
N LYS A 234 -0.07 11.32 -28.80
CA LYS A 234 0.55 10.01 -28.52
C LYS A 234 -0.32 9.10 -27.67
N GLN A 235 -1.49 9.58 -27.21
CA GLN A 235 -2.39 8.82 -26.34
C GLN A 235 -1.71 8.35 -25.04
N ILE A 236 -0.71 9.10 -24.59
CA ILE A 236 0.02 8.85 -23.35
C ILE A 236 -0.76 9.47 -22.19
N ILE A 237 -0.96 8.71 -21.13
CA ILE A 237 -1.76 9.11 -19.98
C ILE A 237 -0.84 9.34 -18.80
N PHE A 238 -0.94 10.53 -18.21
CA PHE A 238 -0.16 10.89 -17.04
C PHE A 238 -0.79 10.36 -15.76
N GLN A 239 0.06 10.22 -14.74
CA GLN A 239 -0.34 9.73 -13.42
C GLN A 239 -1.52 10.53 -12.88
N LYS A 240 -2.58 9.81 -12.49
CA LYS A 240 -3.77 10.39 -11.87
C LYS A 240 -4.10 9.67 -10.58
N PHE A 241 -4.37 10.44 -9.54
CA PHE A 241 -4.81 9.90 -8.26
C PHE A 241 -6.33 9.84 -8.20
N HIS A 242 -6.81 8.73 -7.67
CA HIS A 242 -8.23 8.54 -7.39
C HIS A 242 -8.77 9.56 -6.39
N ASP A 243 -9.93 10.13 -6.72
CA ASP A 243 -10.68 10.91 -5.75
C ASP A 243 -11.50 9.98 -4.85
N ALA A 244 -10.98 9.74 -3.64
CA ALA A 244 -11.67 9.01 -2.58
C ALA A 244 -12.36 9.93 -1.57
N SER A 245 -12.73 11.16 -1.97
CA SER A 245 -13.35 12.16 -1.09
C SER A 245 -14.69 11.71 -0.50
N GLU A 246 -15.47 10.93 -1.26
CA GLU A 246 -16.74 10.33 -0.81
C GLU A 246 -16.58 9.54 0.50
N PHE A 247 -15.40 8.94 0.73
CA PHE A 247 -15.10 8.11 1.90
C PHE A 247 -14.44 8.88 3.06
N ASN A 248 -14.35 10.21 2.98
CA ASN A 248 -13.76 11.04 4.04
C ASN A 248 -14.50 10.94 5.38
N TYR A 249 -15.77 10.52 5.37
CA TYR A 249 -16.51 10.26 6.61
C TYR A 249 -15.79 9.24 7.50
N ILE A 250 -15.12 8.22 6.94
CA ILE A 250 -14.37 7.19 7.71
C ILE A 250 -13.28 7.84 8.57
N LEU A 251 -12.58 8.83 8.02
CA LEU A 251 -11.59 9.60 8.75
C LEU A 251 -12.20 10.41 9.90
N LEU A 252 -13.37 11.02 9.66
CA LEU A 252 -14.11 11.73 10.70
C LEU A 252 -14.56 10.80 11.83
N TRP A 253 -15.00 9.58 11.53
CA TRP A 253 -15.40 8.60 12.55
C TRP A 253 -14.22 8.19 13.45
N TRP A 254 -13.06 7.89 12.85
CA TRP A 254 -11.86 7.52 13.61
C TRP A 254 -11.31 8.67 14.45
N LEU A 255 -11.21 9.87 13.88
CA LEU A 255 -10.76 11.06 14.62
C LEU A 255 -11.76 11.47 15.70
N GLY A 256 -13.05 11.37 15.43
CA GLY A 256 -14.11 11.60 16.41
C GLY A 256 -14.05 10.60 17.56
N GLY A 257 -13.91 9.31 17.26
CA GLY A 257 -13.73 8.26 18.26
C GLY A 257 -12.48 8.48 19.12
N TYR A 258 -11.34 8.81 18.49
CA TYR A 258 -10.13 9.21 19.19
C TYR A 258 -10.36 10.42 20.09
N ALA A 259 -11.02 11.48 19.60
CA ALA A 259 -11.26 12.69 20.38
C ALA A 259 -12.11 12.42 21.62
N VAL A 260 -13.16 11.60 21.50
CA VAL A 260 -13.99 11.19 22.64
C VAL A 260 -13.16 10.42 23.66
N LEU A 261 -12.40 9.41 23.23
CA LEU A 261 -11.53 8.63 24.11
C LEU A 261 -10.47 9.51 24.79
N PHE A 262 -9.88 10.44 24.05
CA PHE A 262 -8.88 11.38 24.55
C PHE A 262 -9.47 12.30 25.63
N VAL A 263 -10.68 12.83 25.43
CA VAL A 263 -11.36 13.67 26.44
C VAL A 263 -11.65 12.85 27.70
N VAL A 264 -12.19 11.64 27.56
CA VAL A 264 -12.50 10.74 28.69
C VAL A 264 -11.23 10.35 29.44
N ALA A 265 -10.18 9.95 28.73
CA ALA A 265 -8.90 9.57 29.33
C ALA A 265 -8.23 10.77 30.03
N THR A 266 -8.27 11.96 29.42
CA THR A 266 -7.81 13.20 30.06
C THR A 266 -8.57 13.45 31.36
N TYR A 267 -9.90 13.31 31.34
CA TYR A 267 -10.72 13.46 32.54
C TYR A 267 -10.28 12.49 33.66
N LEU A 268 -10.09 11.21 33.33
CA LEU A 268 -9.68 10.19 34.29
C LEU A 268 -8.26 10.43 34.83
N VAL A 269 -7.31 10.83 33.99
CA VAL A 269 -5.91 11.03 34.39
C VAL A 269 -5.74 12.28 35.25
N PHE A 270 -6.44 13.37 34.93
CA PHE A 270 -6.22 14.67 35.57
C PHE A 270 -7.24 15.01 36.67
N PHE A 271 -8.50 14.59 36.51
CA PHE A 271 -9.61 15.03 37.35
C PHE A 271 -10.21 13.92 38.23
N PHE A 272 -10.11 12.66 37.83
CA PHE A 272 -10.56 11.53 38.65
C PHE A 272 -9.59 11.28 39.82
N ARG A 273 -9.77 12.02 40.91
CA ARG A 273 -9.11 11.74 42.19
C ARG A 273 -10.01 10.79 42.98
N PRO A 274 -9.61 9.52 43.23
CA PRO A 274 -10.26 8.74 44.27
C PRO A 274 -10.14 9.54 45.57
N LYS A 275 -11.29 9.92 46.16
CA LYS A 275 -11.36 10.74 47.38
C LYS A 275 -10.37 10.16 48.41
N ARG A 276 -9.22 10.80 48.62
CA ARG A 276 -8.33 10.45 49.73
C ARG A 276 -9.05 10.88 51.00
N LYS A 277 -9.61 9.93 51.75
CA LYS A 277 -10.25 10.15 53.07
C LYS A 277 -9.27 10.60 54.18
N TYR A 278 -8.08 11.08 53.84
CA TYR A 278 -7.08 11.48 54.81
C TYR A 278 -6.28 12.68 54.29
N LEU A 279 -6.17 13.71 55.15
CA LEU A 279 -5.54 15.01 54.90
C LEU A 279 -3.99 14.95 54.84
N GLY A 280 -3.39 13.77 54.76
CA GLY A 280 -1.93 13.57 54.74
C GLY A 280 -1.44 12.63 53.64
N ARG A 281 -0.14 12.73 53.29
CA ARG A 281 0.52 11.84 52.31
C ARG A 281 0.62 10.37 52.80
N LYS A 282 0.49 10.11 54.10
CA LYS A 282 0.48 8.78 54.71
C LYS A 282 -0.90 8.48 55.32
N LYS A 283 -1.32 7.21 55.27
CA LYS A 283 -2.44 6.73 56.10
C LYS A 283 -2.07 7.01 57.56
N PRO A 284 -2.97 7.58 58.38
CA PRO A 284 -2.70 7.75 59.80
C PRO A 284 -2.40 6.39 60.44
N SER A 285 -1.39 6.33 61.31
CA SER A 285 -1.06 5.11 62.05
C SER A 285 -2.27 4.65 62.86
N GLU A 286 -2.37 3.34 63.14
CA GLU A 286 -3.49 2.82 63.93
C GLU A 286 -3.60 3.50 65.30
N GLY A 287 -2.47 3.85 65.91
CA GLY A 287 -2.43 4.64 67.15
C GLY A 287 -3.07 6.03 67.00
N LEU A 288 -2.82 6.72 65.89
CA LEU A 288 -3.43 8.03 65.63
C LEU A 288 -4.92 7.92 65.32
N LYS A 289 -5.36 6.84 64.67
CA LYS A 289 -6.79 6.58 64.45
C LYS A 289 -7.52 6.33 65.78
N LYS A 290 -6.95 5.49 66.63
CA LYS A 290 -7.49 5.20 67.97
C LYS A 290 -7.52 6.46 68.84
N SER A 291 -6.51 7.32 68.78
CA SER A 291 -6.50 8.56 69.57
C SER A 291 -7.53 9.58 69.08
N ILE A 292 -7.76 9.70 67.77
CA ILE A 292 -8.82 10.55 67.20
C ILE A 292 -10.21 10.02 67.56
N GLU A 293 -10.43 8.70 67.50
CA GLU A 293 -11.70 8.08 67.89
C GLU A 293 -11.96 8.19 69.39
N ALA A 294 -10.93 7.99 70.22
CA ALA A 294 -11.01 8.20 71.66
C ALA A 294 -11.39 9.64 71.96
N LYS A 295 -10.69 10.62 71.37
CA LYS A 295 -10.97 12.05 71.58
C LYS A 295 -12.38 12.44 71.14
N LYS A 296 -12.87 11.93 70.00
CA LYS A 296 -14.26 12.14 69.56
C LYS A 296 -15.28 11.55 70.53
N LYS A 297 -15.02 10.38 71.12
CA LYS A 297 -15.89 9.78 72.14
C LYS A 297 -15.89 10.61 73.42
N THR A 298 -14.74 11.11 73.85
CA THR A 298 -14.64 12.00 75.02
C THR A 298 -15.39 13.30 74.77
N ASP A 299 -15.14 13.98 73.65
CA ASP A 299 -15.81 15.23 73.29
C ASP A 299 -17.34 15.06 73.15
N SER A 300 -17.82 13.91 72.66
CA SER A 300 -19.27 13.60 72.62
C SER A 300 -19.88 13.36 73.99
N LYS A 301 -19.12 12.77 74.93
CA LYS A 301 -19.57 12.55 76.30
C LYS A 301 -19.60 13.86 77.08
N THR A 302 -18.62 14.74 76.89
CA THR A 302 -18.58 16.05 77.55
C THR A 302 -19.72 16.95 77.08
N LYS A 303 -20.15 16.82 75.81
CA LYS A 303 -21.30 17.54 75.28
C LYS A 303 -22.64 17.05 75.86
N ASN A 304 -22.79 15.75 76.11
CA ASN A 304 -24.00 15.17 76.71
C ASN A 304 -24.09 15.35 78.24
N THR A 305 -23.07 15.91 78.89
CA THR A 305 -23.07 16.22 80.34
C THR A 305 -23.22 17.71 80.64
N LEU A 306 -23.40 18.55 79.60
CA LEU A 306 -23.57 20.00 79.70
C LEU A 306 -24.95 20.49 79.20
N ASP A 307 -25.86 19.57 78.89
CA ASP A 307 -27.30 19.80 78.73
C ASP A 307 -28.04 19.24 79.97
#